data_AF-Q326Q1-F1
#
_entry.id   AF-Q326Q1-F1
#
_cell.length_a   1.000
_cell.length_b   1.000
_cell.length_c   1.000
_cell.angle_alpha   90.00
_cell.angle_beta   90.00
_cell.angle_gamma   90.00
#
_symmetry.space_group_name_H-M   'P 1'
#
loop_
_entity.id
_entity.type
_entity.pdbx_description
1 polymer ?
#
loop_
_entity_poly.entity_id
_entity_poly.type
_entity_poly.pdbx_seq_one_letter_code
_entity_poly.pdbx_strand_id
1 'polypeptide(L)' 'MGVNFCNKIGIDQSEFEIESSIINSIANEVLNPISFLSNKDIINVLLRKISSECDLVRKDIYRCALELVVEKTPDDL' A
#
# COMPACT_ATOMS: atom_id res chain seq x y z
N MET A 1 11.36 3.45 14.30
CA MET A 1 11.67 4.07 12.99
C MET A 1 10.76 3.38 11.99
N GLY A 2 9.76 4.09 11.45
CA GLY A 2 8.79 3.48 10.54
C GLY A 2 9.42 3.17 9.18
N VAL A 3 8.85 2.22 8.46
CA VAL A 3 9.26 1.93 7.08
C VAL A 3 8.57 2.94 6.15
N ASN A 4 9.35 3.54 5.25
CA ASN A 4 8.82 4.27 4.10
C ASN A 4 8.84 3.34 2.89
N PHE A 5 7.76 2.58 2.71
CA PHE A 5 7.60 1.60 1.66
C PHE A 5 7.47 2.25 0.29
N CYS A 6 6.80 3.41 0.20
CA CYS A 6 6.68 4.17 -1.05
C CYS A 6 8.05 4.48 -1.68
N ASN A 7 9.03 4.90 -0.85
CA ASN A 7 10.41 5.10 -1.32
C ASN A 7 11.06 3.84 -1.87
N LYS A 8 10.74 2.66 -1.31
CA LYS A 8 11.29 1.37 -1.73
C LYS A 8 10.81 0.97 -3.12
N ILE A 9 9.57 1.30 -3.48
CA ILE A 9 8.96 0.94 -4.77
C ILE A 9 8.91 2.11 -5.76
N GLY A 10 9.46 3.28 -5.43
CA GLY A 10 9.55 4.41 -6.35
C GLY A 10 8.21 5.14 -6.58
N ILE A 11 7.34 5.21 -5.57
CA ILE A 11 6.17 6.08 -5.60
C ILE A 11 6.59 7.52 -5.26
N ASP A 12 6.20 8.47 -6.11
CA ASP A 12 6.34 9.90 -5.81
C ASP A 12 5.32 10.32 -4.75
N GLN A 13 5.79 10.56 -3.53
CA GLN A 13 4.93 10.90 -2.41
C GLN A 13 4.38 12.33 -2.48
N SER A 14 4.94 13.20 -3.32
CA SER A 14 4.42 14.55 -3.53
C SER A 14 3.24 14.57 -4.49
N GLU A 15 3.20 13.63 -5.42
CA GLU A 15 2.08 13.45 -6.34
C GLU A 15 0.93 12.65 -5.70
N PHE A 16 1.28 11.63 -4.90
CA PHE A 16 0.34 10.68 -4.30
C PHE A 16 0.34 10.75 -2.78
N GLU A 17 0.13 11.94 -2.20
CA GLU A 17 0.26 12.18 -0.75
C GLU A 17 -0.64 11.25 0.09
N ILE A 18 -1.90 11.10 -0.30
CA ILE A 18 -2.92 10.36 0.46
C ILE A 18 -2.66 8.85 0.35
N GLU A 19 -2.47 8.35 -0.86
CA GLU A 19 -2.21 6.94 -1.14
C GLU A 19 -0.90 6.52 -0.50
N SER A 20 0.14 7.36 -0.60
CA SER A 20 1.44 7.09 0.02
C SER A 20 1.36 7.02 1.54
N SER A 21 0.57 7.90 2.16
CA SER A 21 0.31 7.85 3.60
C SER A 21 -0.36 6.53 4.00
N ILE A 22 -1.36 6.09 3.24
CA ILE A 22 -2.05 4.81 3.47
C ILE A 22 -1.12 3.62 3.27
N ILE A 23 -0.36 3.59 2.18
CA ILE A 23 0.59 2.50 1.87
C ILE A 23 1.63 2.38 2.98
N ASN A 24 2.21 3.51 3.41
CA ASN A 24 3.17 3.52 4.50
C ASN A 24 2.52 3.13 5.83
N SER A 25 1.29 3.56 6.11
CA SER A 25 0.57 3.13 7.32
C SER A 25 0.35 1.61 7.32
N ILE A 26 -0.05 1.04 6.18
CA ILE A 26 -0.22 -0.41 6.02
C ILE A 26 1.12 -1.13 6.18
N ALA A 27 2.18 -0.63 5.55
CA ALA A 27 3.52 -1.17 5.66
C ALA A 27 3.99 -1.25 7.12
N ASN A 28 3.70 -0.20 7.91
CA ASN A 28 4.00 -0.19 9.34
C ASN A 28 3.06 -1.09 10.17
N GLU A 29 1.81 -1.31 9.73
CA GLU A 29 0.84 -2.23 10.36
C GLU A 29 1.29 -3.70 10.21
N VAL A 30 1.79 -4.08 9.02
CA VAL A 30 2.21 -5.46 8.74
C VAL A 30 3.70 -5.73 8.97
N LEU A 31 4.48 -4.70 9.32
CA LEU A 31 5.91 -4.86 9.59
C LEU A 31 6.10 -5.81 10.77
N ASN A 32 6.60 -7.00 10.48
CA ASN A 32 6.92 -8.01 11.48
C ASN A 32 8.45 -8.11 11.61
N PRO A 33 9.03 -8.05 12.83
CA PRO A 33 10.48 -8.19 13.03
C PRO A 33 11.09 -9.48 12.48
N ILE A 34 10.29 -10.52 12.26
CA ILE A 34 10.74 -11.88 11.91
C ILE A 34 10.56 -12.16 10.41
N SER A 35 9.84 -11.33 9.67
CA SER A 35 9.58 -11.55 8.24
C SER A 35 9.81 -10.31 7.39
N PHE A 36 10.24 -10.52 6.15
CA PHE A 36 10.37 -9.44 5.18
C PHE A 36 9.00 -8.93 4.77
N LEU A 37 8.85 -7.60 4.75
CA LEU A 37 7.69 -6.95 4.16
C LEU A 37 7.74 -7.09 2.63
N SER A 38 6.78 -7.81 2.06
CA SER A 38 6.62 -8.00 0.62
C SER A 38 5.54 -7.10 0.04
N ASN A 39 5.61 -6.83 -1.26
CA ASN A 39 4.57 -6.10 -2.00
C ASN A 39 3.21 -6.81 -1.86
N LYS A 40 3.25 -8.15 -1.86
CA LYS A 40 2.08 -9.01 -1.66
C LYS A 40 1.39 -8.79 -0.32
N ASP A 41 2.13 -8.49 0.75
CA ASP A 41 1.54 -8.20 2.06
C ASP A 41 0.70 -6.92 2.02
N ILE A 42 1.24 -5.87 1.38
CA ILE A 42 0.55 -4.59 1.18
C ILE A 42 -0.71 -4.79 0.33
N ILE A 43 -0.56 -5.46 -0.82
CA ILE A 43 -1.66 -5.77 -1.75
C ILE A 43 -2.78 -6.54 -1.03
N ASN A 44 -2.43 -7.59 -0.26
CA ASN A 44 -3.42 -8.37 0.49
C ASN A 44 -4.18 -7.53 1.54
N VAL A 45 -3.49 -6.62 2.23
CA VAL A 45 -4.16 -5.72 3.18
C VAL A 45 -5.08 -4.75 2.46
N LEU A 46 -4.64 -4.14 1.36
CA LEU A 46 -5.44 -3.23 0.56
C LEU A 46 -6.71 -3.92 0.04
N LEU A 47 -6.59 -5.13 -0.51
CA LEU A 47 -7.73 -5.93 -0.95
C LEU A 47 -8.73 -6.18 0.19
N ARG A 48 -8.27 -6.57 1.39
CA ARG A 48 -9.15 -6.75 2.56
C ARG A 48 -9.85 -5.46 2.97
N LYS A 49 -9.15 -4.32 2.99
CA LYS A 49 -9.74 -3.01 3.30
C LYS A 49 -10.79 -2.62 2.24
N ILE A 50 -10.49 -2.77 0.94
CA ILE A 50 -11.45 -2.50 -0.15
C ILE A 50 -12.72 -3.36 -0.03
N SER A 51 -12.58 -4.65 0.30
CA SER A 51 -13.73 -5.56 0.42
C SER A 51 -14.62 -5.26 1.62
N SER A 52 -14.07 -4.72 2.70
CA SER A 52 -14.81 -4.43 3.94
C SER A 52 -15.23 -2.97 4.10
N GLU A 53 -14.70 -2.06 3.29
CA GLU A 53 -15.01 -0.63 3.37
C GLU A 53 -16.38 -0.30 2.76
N CYS A 54 -17.22 0.38 3.54
CA CYS A 54 -18.54 0.84 3.13
C CYS A 54 -18.52 2.29 2.65
N ASP A 55 -17.58 3.11 3.14
CA ASP A 55 -17.41 4.48 2.68
C ASP A 55 -16.81 4.52 1.27
N LEU A 56 -17.56 5.06 0.31
CA LEU A 56 -17.16 5.02 -1.10
C LEU A 56 -15.91 5.84 -1.40
N VAL A 57 -15.71 6.96 -0.68
CA VAL A 57 -14.55 7.84 -0.86
C VAL A 57 -13.29 7.11 -0.38
N ARG A 58 -13.33 6.55 0.81
CA ARG A 58 -12.22 5.79 1.39
C ARG A 58 -11.92 4.52 0.61
N LYS A 59 -12.95 3.84 0.10
CA LYS A 59 -12.80 2.68 -0.77
C LYS A 59 -12.12 3.05 -2.09
N ASP A 60 -12.39 4.23 -2.64
CA ASP A 60 -11.74 4.73 -3.85
C ASP A 60 -10.25 4.99 -3.62
N ILE A 61 -9.91 5.68 -2.53
CA ILE A 61 -8.50 5.92 -2.14
C ILE A 61 -7.75 4.60 -1.96
N TYR A 62 -8.37 3.57 -1.36
CA TYR A 62 -7.75 2.25 -1.26
C TYR A 62 -7.51 1.57 -2.62
N ARG A 63 -8.37 1.80 -3.61
CA ARG A 63 -8.15 1.32 -4.97
C ARG A 63 -7.00 2.05 -5.65
N CYS A 64 -6.95 3.38 -5.55
CA CYS A 64 -5.82 4.16 -6.09
C CYS A 64 -4.49 3.73 -5.47
N ALA A 65 -4.46 3.53 -4.14
CA ALA A 65 -3.27 2.99 -3.47
C ALA A 65 -2.88 1.59 -3.97
N LEU A 66 -3.87 0.71 -4.23
CA LEU A 66 -3.62 -0.62 -4.78
C LEU A 66 -3.07 -0.56 -6.20
N GLU A 67 -3.65 0.27 -7.06
CA GLU A 67 -3.20 0.50 -8.43
C GLU A 67 -1.75 0.99 -8.46
N LEU A 68 -1.40 1.95 -7.61
CA LEU A 68 -0.02 2.45 -7.50
C LEU A 68 0.97 1.36 -7.10
N VAL A 69 0.62 0.53 -6.10
CA VAL A 69 1.51 -0.56 -5.68
C VAL A 69 1.68 -1.55 -6.83
N VAL A 70 0.59 -1.97 -7.48
CA VAL A 70 0.63 -2.93 -8.60
C VAL A 70 1.43 -2.38 -9.79
N GLU A 71 1.26 -1.10 -10.15
CA GLU A 71 2.01 -0.47 -11.25
C GLU A 71 3.52 -0.47 -10.97
N LYS A 72 3.91 -0.13 -9.73
CA LYS A 72 5.32 -0.07 -9.33
C LYS A 72 5.93 -1.43 -9.02
N THR A 73 5.10 -2.44 -8.82
CA THR A 73 5.52 -3.81 -8.56
C THR A 73 4.96 -4.71 -9.66
N PRO A 74 5.47 -4.59 -10.90
CA PRO A 74 5.09 -5.52 -11.94
C PRO A 74 5.41 -6.93 -11.45
N ASP A 75 4.38 -7.78 -11.38
CA ASP A 75 4.58 -9.19 -11.03
C ASP A 75 5.64 -9.78 -11.97
N ASP A 76 6.55 -10.58 -11.39
CA ASP A 76 7.29 -11.60 -12.13
C ASP A 76 6.23 -12.55 -12.74
N LEU A 77 5.84 -12.31 -13.99
CA LEU A 77 5.21 -13.35 -14.83
C LEU A 77 6.20 -14.47 -15.12
#